data_AF-A0A533XCL1-F1
#
_entry.id   AF-A0A533XCL1-F1
#
_cell.length_a   1.000
_cell.length_b   1.000
_cell.length_c   1.000
_cell.angle_alpha   90.00
_cell.angle_beta   90.00
_cell.angle_gamma   90.00
#
_symmetry.space_group_name_H-M   'P 1'
#
loop_
_entity.id
_entity.type
_entity.pdbx_description
1 polymer ?
#
loop_
_entity_poly.entity_id
_entity_poly.type
_entity_poly.pdbx_seq_one_letter_code
_entity_poly.pdbx_strand_id
1 'polypeptide(L)'
;MRIFSMIVTSLALVVLPACSSTEKPKPRLPLPVSSSAPQAVIAATQQGMRAYQEGQYQEAKTQFELAVAGAPNSAESHYNLGLALFALGENEQAREQFMEAANLAPGNKVIWDSPALRPFGSPDSTIPKKTKEDKYSTQRPSFGGVGPR
;
A
#
# COMPACT_ATOMS: atom_id res chain seq x y z
N MET A 1 25.80 56.33 -43.74
CA MET A 1 25.86 55.31 -44.81
C MET A 1 26.81 54.19 -44.36
N ARG A 2 26.38 52.92 -44.56
CA ARG A 2 27.15 51.65 -44.50
C ARG A 2 27.44 51.13 -43.08
N ILE A 3 26.63 50.26 -42.47
CA ILE A 3 26.35 48.83 -42.77
C ILE A 3 27.62 47.99 -42.72
N PHE A 4 27.79 47.13 -41.71
CA PHE A 4 28.36 45.77 -41.74
C PHE A 4 28.04 45.12 -40.39
N SER A 5 27.04 44.22 -40.33
CA SER A 5 27.19 42.77 -40.48
C SER A 5 27.99 42.18 -39.31
N MET A 6 27.30 41.65 -38.30
CA MET A 6 27.07 40.21 -38.11
C MET A 6 28.32 39.45 -37.67
N ILE A 7 28.09 38.43 -36.83
CA ILE A 7 29.07 37.48 -36.26
C ILE A 7 29.70 38.10 -35.01
N VAL A 8 29.41 37.62 -33.80
CA VAL A 8 30.11 36.48 -33.21
C VAL A 8 29.26 35.90 -32.06
N THR A 9 28.90 34.63 -32.28
CA THR A 9 28.65 33.55 -31.31
C THR A 9 27.54 33.71 -30.26
N SER A 10 26.40 33.12 -30.63
CA SER A 10 25.61 32.22 -29.80
C SER A 10 26.36 31.65 -28.60
N LEU A 11 25.96 32.04 -27.40
CA LEU A 11 26.07 31.16 -26.23
C LEU A 11 24.68 31.08 -25.62
N ALA A 12 23.80 30.32 -26.29
CA ALA A 12 22.60 29.80 -25.68
C ALA A 12 23.04 28.76 -24.64
N LEU A 13 23.16 29.18 -23.38
CA LEU A 13 23.17 28.25 -22.27
C LEU A 13 21.79 27.58 -22.24
N VAL A 14 21.66 26.46 -22.95
CA VAL A 14 20.53 25.55 -22.79
C VAL A 14 20.70 24.91 -21.42
N VAL A 15 20.12 25.55 -20.42
CA VAL A 15 19.91 24.91 -19.11
C VAL A 15 18.87 23.84 -19.35
N LEU A 16 19.31 22.62 -19.58
CA LEU A 16 18.44 21.45 -19.58
C LEU A 16 17.77 21.38 -18.20
N PRO A 17 16.44 21.44 -18.09
CA PRO A 17 15.78 21.05 -16.86
C PRO A 17 16.11 19.58 -16.65
N ALA A 18 16.85 19.28 -15.59
CA ALA A 18 17.06 17.94 -15.12
C ALA A 18 15.67 17.30 -14.90
N CYS A 19 15.29 16.36 -15.78
CA CYS A 19 14.24 15.41 -15.46
C CYS A 19 14.75 14.54 -14.30
N SER A 20 14.58 15.03 -13.07
CA SER A 20 14.58 14.20 -11.89
C SER A 20 13.32 13.36 -11.95
N SER A 21 13.43 12.18 -12.58
CA SER A 21 12.48 11.10 -12.40
C SER A 21 12.59 10.65 -10.94
N THR A 22 11.94 11.38 -10.04
CA THR A 22 11.54 10.82 -8.76
C THR A 22 10.50 9.76 -9.12
N GLU A 23 10.90 8.50 -9.14
CA GLU A 23 9.94 7.40 -9.15
C GLU A 23 9.08 7.57 -7.90
N LYS A 24 7.89 8.18 -8.05
CA LYS A 24 6.91 8.26 -6.97
C LYS A 24 6.71 6.83 -6.49
N PRO A 25 6.89 6.55 -5.18
CA PRO A 25 6.73 5.20 -4.67
C PRO A 25 5.36 4.68 -5.11
N LYS A 26 5.35 3.50 -5.74
CA LYS A 26 4.14 2.88 -6.30
C LYS A 26 3.04 2.94 -5.24
N PRO A 27 1.90 3.63 -5.49
CA PRO A 27 0.86 3.77 -4.49
C PRO A 27 0.39 2.38 -4.10
N ARG A 28 0.27 2.13 -2.78
CA ARG A 28 -0.30 0.87 -2.30
C ARG A 28 -1.77 0.88 -2.67
N LEU A 29 -2.15 -0.07 -3.52
CA LEU A 29 -3.51 -0.18 -4.02
C LEU A 29 -4.26 -1.20 -3.18
N PRO A 30 -5.55 -0.96 -2.90
CA PRO A 30 -6.46 -1.99 -2.46
C PRO A 30 -6.45 -3.21 -3.39
N LEU A 31 -6.70 -4.39 -2.82
CA LEU A 31 -6.79 -5.66 -3.52
C LEU A 31 -8.25 -6.01 -3.83
N PRO A 32 -8.55 -6.52 -5.03
CA PRO A 32 -9.88 -7.07 -5.29
C PRO A 32 -10.08 -8.35 -4.49
N VAL A 33 -11.28 -8.55 -3.96
CA VAL A 33 -11.69 -9.81 -3.32
C VAL A 33 -11.97 -10.89 -4.37
N SER A 34 -11.96 -12.16 -3.95
CA SER A 34 -12.29 -13.30 -4.82
C SER A 34 -13.65 -13.14 -5.51
N SER A 35 -13.74 -13.54 -6.79
CA SER A 35 -15.00 -13.57 -7.54
C SER A 35 -16.03 -14.56 -7.00
N SER A 36 -15.63 -15.46 -6.10
CA SER A 36 -16.52 -16.37 -5.38
C SER A 36 -17.14 -15.75 -4.11
N ALA A 37 -16.72 -14.54 -3.72
CA ALA A 37 -17.27 -13.84 -2.57
C ALA A 37 -18.73 -13.41 -2.84
N PRO A 38 -19.54 -13.18 -1.79
CA PRO A 38 -20.89 -12.65 -1.96
C PRO A 38 -20.89 -11.34 -2.78
N GLN A 39 -21.88 -11.17 -3.66
CA GLN A 39 -21.95 -9.99 -4.53
C GLN A 39 -21.92 -8.66 -3.75
N ALA A 40 -22.52 -8.65 -2.56
CA ALA A 40 -22.48 -7.50 -1.65
C ALA A 40 -21.04 -7.15 -1.22
N VAL A 41 -20.19 -8.15 -0.94
CA VAL A 41 -18.78 -7.96 -0.58
C VAL A 41 -18.00 -7.42 -1.76
N ILE A 42 -18.22 -7.96 -2.96
CA ILE A 42 -17.58 -7.48 -4.19
C ILE A 42 -17.96 -6.02 -4.45
N ALA A 43 -19.24 -5.67 -4.32
CA ALA A 43 -19.74 -4.31 -4.51
C ALA A 43 -19.16 -3.33 -3.48
N ALA A 44 -19.19 -3.69 -2.19
CA ALA A 44 -18.60 -2.89 -1.12
C ALA A 44 -17.10 -2.68 -1.35
N THR A 45 -16.37 -3.75 -1.72
CA THR A 45 -14.95 -3.66 -2.06
C THR A 45 -14.73 -2.67 -3.21
N GLN A 46 -15.47 -2.79 -4.32
CA GLN A 46 -15.34 -1.87 -5.45
C GLN A 46 -15.64 -0.42 -5.09
N GLN A 47 -16.66 -0.16 -4.28
CA GLN A 47 -16.95 1.19 -3.81
C GLN A 47 -15.84 1.72 -2.92
N GLY A 48 -15.35 0.92 -1.97
CA GLY A 48 -14.23 1.29 -1.11
C GLY A 48 -12.95 1.56 -1.90
N MET A 49 -12.68 0.79 -2.96
CA MET A 49 -11.53 1.02 -3.85
C MET A 49 -11.63 2.36 -4.57
N ARG A 50 -12.81 2.74 -5.08
CA ARG A 50 -13.03 4.04 -5.71
C ARG A 50 -12.86 5.18 -4.72
N ALA A 51 -13.51 5.10 -3.56
CA ALA A 51 -13.37 6.10 -2.50
C ALA A 51 -11.90 6.26 -2.05
N TYR A 52 -11.17 5.16 -1.92
CA TYR A 52 -9.73 5.21 -1.58
C TYR A 52 -8.89 5.91 -2.64
N GLN A 53 -9.16 5.64 -3.93
CA GLN A 53 -8.48 6.30 -5.05
C GLN A 53 -8.79 7.80 -5.11
N GLU A 54 -10.00 8.20 -4.72
CA GLU A 54 -10.44 9.59 -4.63
C GLU A 54 -9.94 10.31 -3.37
N GLY A 55 -9.24 9.60 -2.47
CA GLY A 55 -8.75 10.15 -1.19
C GLY A 55 -9.82 10.27 -0.10
N GLN A 56 -11.02 9.72 -0.33
CA GLN A 56 -12.12 9.68 0.61
C GLN A 56 -11.95 8.51 1.58
N TYR A 57 -10.90 8.57 2.41
CA TYR A 57 -10.49 7.42 3.22
C TYR A 57 -11.53 7.01 4.28
N GLN A 58 -12.35 7.94 4.77
CA GLN A 58 -13.43 7.62 5.70
C GLN A 58 -14.54 6.79 5.04
N GLU A 59 -14.91 7.12 3.80
CA GLU A 59 -15.88 6.32 3.04
C GLU A 59 -15.27 4.96 2.67
N ALA A 60 -14.00 4.95 2.25
CA ALA A 60 -13.29 3.71 1.97
C ALA A 60 -13.28 2.76 3.18
N LYS A 61 -13.02 3.30 4.39
CA LYS A 61 -13.09 2.55 5.65
C LYS A 61 -14.46 1.92 5.83
N THR A 62 -15.55 2.69 5.77
CA THR A 62 -16.92 2.18 5.92
C THR A 62 -17.22 1.04 4.93
N GLN A 63 -16.81 1.21 3.67
CA GLN A 63 -17.06 0.19 2.64
C GLN A 63 -16.20 -1.07 2.85
N PHE A 64 -14.96 -0.93 3.31
CA PHE A 64 -14.12 -2.07 3.63
C PHE A 64 -14.55 -2.78 4.93
N GLU A 65 -15.11 -2.06 5.91
CA GLU A 65 -15.74 -2.68 7.09
C GLU A 65 -16.92 -3.57 6.68
N LEU A 66 -17.75 -3.13 5.73
CA LEU A 66 -18.81 -3.97 5.15
C LEU A 66 -18.24 -5.20 4.44
N ALA A 67 -17.13 -5.03 3.69
CA ALA A 67 -16.47 -6.14 3.02
C ALA A 67 -15.89 -7.16 4.01
N VAL A 68 -15.31 -6.71 5.13
CA VAL A 68 -14.83 -7.57 6.22
C VAL A 68 -16.01 -8.27 6.92
N ALA A 69 -17.11 -7.57 7.19
CA ALA A 69 -18.28 -8.17 7.82
C ALA A 69 -18.92 -9.27 6.96
N GLY A 70 -18.94 -9.11 5.64
CA GLY A 70 -19.46 -10.13 4.72
C GLY A 70 -18.48 -11.24 4.36
N ALA A 71 -17.17 -11.03 4.57
CA ALA A 71 -16.13 -12.01 4.31
C ALA A 71 -15.00 -11.89 5.36
N PRO A 72 -15.23 -12.32 6.62
CA PRO A 72 -14.27 -12.15 7.72
C PRO A 72 -13.01 -13.02 7.56
N ASN A 73 -13.02 -13.98 6.64
CA ASN A 73 -11.85 -14.82 6.34
C ASN A 73 -11.16 -14.39 5.03
N SER A 74 -11.45 -13.21 4.48
CA SER A 74 -10.77 -12.68 3.29
C SER A 74 -9.59 -11.82 3.69
N ALA A 75 -8.38 -12.30 3.34
CA ALA A 75 -7.15 -11.56 3.55
C ALA A 75 -7.16 -10.20 2.84
N GLU A 76 -7.77 -10.13 1.66
CA GLU A 76 -7.91 -8.90 0.88
C GLU A 76 -8.82 -7.88 1.57
N SER A 77 -9.96 -8.31 2.14
CA SER A 77 -10.86 -7.42 2.89
C SER A 77 -10.14 -6.77 4.08
N HIS A 78 -9.42 -7.58 4.87
CA HIS A 78 -8.63 -7.08 5.99
C HIS A 78 -7.49 -6.16 5.55
N TYR A 79 -6.78 -6.51 4.48
CA TYR A 79 -5.72 -5.65 3.93
C TYR A 79 -6.26 -4.30 3.46
N ASN A 80 -7.42 -4.29 2.78
CA ASN A 80 -8.05 -3.06 2.29
C ASN A 80 -8.50 -2.15 3.42
N LEU A 81 -9.12 -2.71 4.45
CA LEU A 81 -9.48 -1.96 5.65
C LEU A 81 -8.22 -1.38 6.31
N GLY A 82 -7.15 -2.18 6.44
CA GLY A 82 -5.86 -1.72 6.95
C GLY A 82 -5.29 -0.53 6.17
N LEU A 83 -5.41 -0.52 4.84
CA LEU A 83 -4.97 0.61 4.01
C LEU A 83 -5.76 1.88 4.30
N ALA A 84 -7.10 1.80 4.40
CA ALA A 84 -7.94 2.95 4.70
C ALA A 84 -7.64 3.51 6.10
N LEU A 85 -7.51 2.63 7.10
CA LEU A 85 -7.14 3.01 8.47
C LEU A 85 -5.77 3.69 8.53
N PHE A 86 -4.78 3.14 7.79
CA PHE A 86 -3.45 3.73 7.70
C PHE A 86 -3.49 5.12 7.06
N ALA A 87 -4.29 5.30 6.00
CA ALA A 87 -4.46 6.59 5.34
C ALA A 87 -5.16 7.64 6.23
N LEU A 88 -6.01 7.19 7.16
CA LEU A 88 -6.64 8.03 8.20
C LEU A 88 -5.70 8.32 9.39
N GLY A 89 -4.53 7.69 9.47
CA GLY A 89 -3.60 7.80 10.59
C GLY A 89 -3.93 6.92 11.79
N GLU A 90 -4.94 6.05 11.68
CA GLU A 90 -5.36 5.07 12.69
C GLU A 90 -4.41 3.85 12.69
N ASN A 91 -3.12 4.11 12.91
CA ASN A 91 -2.03 3.15 12.69
C ASN A 91 -2.13 1.86 13.53
N GLU A 92 -2.71 1.95 14.72
CA GLU A 92 -2.87 0.81 15.62
C GLU A 92 -3.88 -0.20 15.05
N GLN A 93 -5.08 0.29 14.70
CA GLN A 93 -6.12 -0.51 14.07
C GLN A 93 -5.68 -1.01 12.68
N ALA A 94 -4.97 -0.17 11.93
CA ALA A 94 -4.40 -0.58 10.64
C ALA A 94 -3.46 -1.78 10.81
N ARG A 95 -2.61 -1.77 11.85
CA ARG A 95 -1.69 -2.88 12.16
C ARG A 95 -2.46 -4.16 12.45
N GLU A 96 -3.51 -4.10 13.26
CA GLU A 96 -4.35 -5.27 13.58
C GLU A 96 -4.94 -5.88 12.31
N GLN A 97 -5.50 -5.05 11.42
CA GLN A 97 -6.07 -5.52 10.16
C GLN A 97 -5.03 -6.10 9.21
N PHE A 98 -3.84 -5.50 9.12
CA PHE A 98 -2.75 -6.09 8.34
C PHE A 98 -2.26 -7.42 8.92
N MET A 99 -2.22 -7.54 10.25
CA MET A 99 -1.86 -8.80 10.91
C MET A 99 -2.87 -9.90 10.59
N GLU A 100 -4.16 -9.60 10.63
CA GLU A 100 -5.19 -10.58 10.27
C GLU A 100 -5.11 -11.00 8.80
N ALA A 101 -4.89 -10.03 7.90
CA ALA A 101 -4.62 -10.33 6.50
C ALA A 101 -3.41 -11.26 6.31
N ALA A 102 -2.35 -11.07 7.10
CA ALA A 102 -1.15 -11.90 7.05
C ALA A 102 -1.36 -13.30 7.69
N ASN A 103 -2.21 -13.42 8.71
CA ASN A 103 -2.65 -14.71 9.26
C ASN A 103 -3.38 -15.54 8.21
N LEU A 104 -4.30 -14.92 7.49
CA LEU A 104 -5.14 -15.57 6.47
C LEU A 104 -4.35 -15.92 5.21
N ALA A 105 -3.35 -15.12 4.85
CA ALA A 105 -2.52 -15.34 3.65
C ALA A 105 -1.01 -15.14 3.93
N PRO A 106 -0.37 -16.05 4.68
CA PRO A 106 1.02 -15.90 5.13
C PRO A 106 2.06 -15.90 3.98
N GLY A 107 1.72 -16.44 2.82
CA GLY A 107 2.57 -16.40 1.62
C GLY A 107 2.43 -15.14 0.77
N ASN A 108 1.43 -14.29 1.04
CA ASN A 108 1.14 -13.13 0.19
C ASN A 108 2.08 -11.96 0.49
N LYS A 109 3.12 -11.81 -0.35
CA LYS A 109 4.14 -10.77 -0.20
C LYS A 109 3.57 -9.35 -0.18
N VAL A 110 2.47 -9.09 -0.89
CA VAL A 110 1.82 -7.75 -0.92
C VAL A 110 1.33 -7.37 0.47
N ILE A 111 0.73 -8.31 1.20
CA ILE A 111 0.25 -8.10 2.56
C ILE A 111 1.42 -7.88 3.53
N TRP A 112 2.51 -8.63 3.37
CA TRP A 112 3.73 -8.45 4.17
C TRP A 112 4.50 -7.16 3.90
N ASP A 113 4.33 -6.57 2.71
CA ASP A 113 4.89 -5.27 2.36
C ASP A 113 3.94 -4.09 2.72
N SER A 114 2.84 -4.38 3.44
CA SER A 114 1.98 -3.38 4.05
C SER A 114 2.76 -2.42 4.98
N PRO A 115 2.27 -1.19 5.18
CA PRO A 115 2.98 -0.19 5.97
C PRO A 115 3.42 -0.67 7.35
N ALA A 116 2.55 -1.38 8.07
CA ALA A 116 2.81 -1.85 9.42
C ALA A 116 3.65 -3.14 9.48
N LEU A 117 3.61 -4.00 8.46
CA LEU A 117 4.28 -5.31 8.50
C LEU A 117 5.63 -5.35 7.79
N ARG A 118 5.91 -4.38 6.93
CA ARG A 118 7.14 -4.29 6.14
C ARG A 118 8.45 -4.44 6.93
N PRO A 119 8.60 -3.91 8.17
CA PRO A 119 9.80 -4.16 8.98
C PRO A 119 10.03 -5.64 9.32
N PHE A 120 8.97 -6.43 9.40
CA PHE A 120 9.04 -7.85 9.77
C PHE A 120 9.24 -8.76 8.55
N GLY A 121 8.66 -8.41 7.40
CA GLY A 121 8.74 -9.21 6.16
C GLY A 121 8.07 -10.59 6.24
N SER A 122 7.81 -11.17 5.07
CA SER A 122 7.16 -12.49 4.97
C SER A 122 7.99 -13.61 5.61
N PRO A 123 7.38 -14.57 6.35
CA PRO A 123 8.04 -15.71 6.98
C PRO A 123 8.69 -16.66 5.98
N ASP A 124 8.20 -16.67 4.75
CA ASP A 124 8.75 -17.44 3.65
C ASP A 124 9.89 -16.71 2.91
N SER A 125 10.25 -15.50 3.34
CA SER A 125 11.42 -14.79 2.80
C SER A 125 12.69 -15.37 3.41
N THR A 126 13.38 -16.23 2.66
CA THR A 126 14.74 -16.73 2.95
C THR A 126 15.81 -15.62 2.99
N ILE A 127 15.42 -14.36 2.76
CA ILE A 127 16.27 -13.18 2.84
C ILE A 127 15.96 -12.45 4.15
N PRO A 128 16.87 -12.43 5.14
CA PRO A 128 16.71 -11.63 6.35
C PRO A 128 16.72 -10.14 5.97
N LYS A 129 15.60 -9.44 6.17
CA LYS A 129 15.54 -7.98 5.97
C LYS A 129 16.42 -7.33 7.04
N LYS A 130 17.52 -6.69 6.63
CA LYS A 130 18.37 -5.84 7.49
C LYS A 130 17.54 -4.64 7.97
N THR A 131 17.06 -4.68 9.21
CA THR A 131 16.41 -3.54 9.87
C THR A 131 17.47 -2.68 10.55
N LYS A 132 17.66 -1.45 10.06
CA LYS A 132 18.27 -0.37 10.86
C LYS A 132 17.21 0.17 11.82
N GLU A 133 17.62 0.45 13.05
CA GLU A 133 16.79 0.70 14.22
C GLU A 133 15.69 1.76 14.00
N ASP A 134 14.43 1.48 14.40
CA ASP A 134 13.38 2.50 14.61
C ASP A 134 12.19 1.97 15.44
N LYS A 135 12.07 2.47 16.69
CA LYS A 135 10.92 2.69 17.61
C LYS A 135 9.72 1.73 17.72
N TYR A 136 9.58 0.68 16.92
CA TYR A 136 8.57 -0.36 17.09
C TYR A 136 9.26 -1.65 17.55
N SER A 137 8.92 -2.09 18.76
CA SER A 137 9.47 -3.26 19.45
C SER A 137 9.79 -4.42 18.50
N THR A 138 11.04 -4.88 18.54
CA THR A 138 11.70 -5.87 17.67
C THR A 138 11.15 -7.30 17.80
N GLN A 139 9.94 -7.47 18.32
CA GLN A 139 9.28 -8.77 18.32
C GLN A 139 8.45 -8.89 17.05
N ARG A 140 8.81 -9.87 16.21
CA ARG A 140 7.95 -10.31 15.11
C ARG A 140 6.54 -10.54 15.67
N PRO A 141 5.47 -10.05 15.02
CA PRO A 141 4.11 -10.26 15.52
C PRO A 141 3.93 -11.76 15.78
N SER A 142 3.53 -12.12 17.00
CA SER A 142 3.30 -13.52 17.35
C SER A 142 2.01 -13.96 16.66
N PHE A 143 2.14 -14.50 15.45
CA PHE A 143 1.03 -15.12 14.73
C PHE A 143 0.58 -16.33 15.56
N GLY A 144 -0.58 -16.24 16.20
CA GLY A 144 -1.18 -17.36 16.94
C GLY A 144 -1.36 -18.52 15.99
N GLY A 145 -0.47 -19.52 16.09
CA GLY A 145 -0.36 -20.59 15.12
C GLY A 145 -1.63 -21.45 15.04
N VAL A 146 -2.39 -21.28 13.97
CA VAL A 146 -3.32 -22.29 13.46
C VAL A 146 -3.10 -22.39 11.95
N GLY A 147 -1.98 -22.99 11.56
CA GLY A 147 -1.84 -23.51 10.19
C GLY A 147 -2.85 -24.66 9.97
N PRO A 148 -3.31 -24.88 8.73
CA PRO A 148 -4.22 -25.98 8.45
C PRO A 148 -3.53 -27.33 8.77
N ARG A 149 -4.23 -28.20 9.50
CA ARG A 149 -3.85 -29.61 9.69
C ARG A 149 -4.11 -30.42 8.44
#